data_AF-A0A3A8NSX6-F1
#
_entry.id   AF-A0A3A8NSX6-F1
#
_cell.length_a   1.000
_cell.length_b   1.000
_cell.length_c   1.000
_cell.angle_alpha   90.00
_cell.angle_beta   90.00
_cell.angle_gamma   90.00
#
_symmetry.space_group_name_H-M   'P 1'
#
loop_
_entity.id
_entity.type
_entity.pdbx_description
1 polymer ?
#
loop_
_entity_poly.entity_id
_entity_poly.type
_entity_poly.pdbx_seq_one_letter_code
_entity_poly.pdbx_strand_id
1 'polypeptide(L)'
;MPFGRWALWGLEAAVVLLLVNIAWVLLVRRWYRLRGPLPVMLRARCADGWELAVHSRRAPVRRFAEPVLLCHGLAANRYTFDFEPPYSVAHYLNDAGFDCFTVEWRGTGHSRRPPQGRRPTDFTIDDHITQDGPALLELALKETGAKQAFWLGHSLGGLVGYGVAQGPDGGKLAGLLELGAPVHLKSEPFLRTLISLGVRAAWPGAIRQEWMSASMAPFLGYIALPLSDLVVNPRHMPPRVLRQVTANMMSAMSRKVLLQFQDWISHDAFRSYDRTTDWRAGISKLQLPVLVMGGSADRLATAANVESQYALLTSPDRTLHVFGRDRGDKMDYGHADLIFGTGAPTEVYPVIREWLEQRATPLPPTPAPVPSSPLG
;
A
#
# COMPACT_ATOMS: atom_id res chain seq x y z
N MET A 1 -3.02 57.60 -1.48
CA MET A 1 -2.79 56.27 -2.07
C MET A 1 -3.67 55.21 -1.39
N PRO A 2 -4.89 54.97 -1.88
CA PRO A 2 -5.82 53.96 -1.32
C PRO A 2 -5.49 52.51 -1.74
N PHE A 3 -4.64 52.30 -2.75
CA PHE A 3 -4.28 50.98 -3.28
C PHE A 3 -3.50 50.10 -2.29
N GLY A 4 -2.69 50.70 -1.42
CA GLY A 4 -1.89 49.95 -0.44
C GLY A 4 -2.71 49.31 0.68
N ARG A 5 -3.85 49.90 1.05
CA ARG A 5 -4.74 49.36 2.09
C ARG A 5 -5.51 48.13 1.62
N TRP A 6 -6.00 48.13 0.37
CA TRP A 6 -6.66 46.96 -0.21
C TRP A 6 -5.71 45.78 -0.39
N ALA A 7 -4.46 46.04 -0.80
CA ALA A 7 -3.44 44.99 -0.89
C ALA A 7 -3.11 44.39 0.48
N LEU A 8 -3.01 45.23 1.52
CA LEU A 8 -2.77 44.77 2.89
C LEU A 8 -3.94 43.94 3.42
N TRP A 9 -5.19 44.39 3.23
CA TRP A 9 -6.38 43.63 3.64
C TRP A 9 -6.52 42.31 2.90
N GLY A 10 -6.18 42.28 1.60
CA GLY A 10 -6.15 41.05 0.81
C GLY A 10 -5.11 40.06 1.33
N LEU A 11 -3.91 40.54 1.69
CA LEU A 11 -2.87 39.71 2.27
C LEU A 11 -3.27 39.16 3.65
N GLU A 12 -3.83 40.01 4.52
CA GLU A 12 -4.35 39.62 5.83
C GLU A 12 -5.43 38.55 5.70
N ALA A 13 -6.41 38.76 4.81
CA ALA A 13 -7.45 37.77 4.54
C ALA A 13 -6.88 36.44 4.04
N ALA A 14 -5.89 36.47 3.14
CA ALA A 14 -5.23 35.27 2.63
C ALA A 14 -4.48 34.51 3.73
N VAL A 15 -3.77 35.23 4.62
CA VAL A 15 -3.07 34.64 5.77
C VAL A 15 -4.07 34.03 6.75
N VAL A 16 -5.17 34.73 7.07
CA VAL A 16 -6.23 34.21 7.94
C VAL A 16 -6.85 32.94 7.37
N LEU A 17 -7.21 32.92 6.08
CA LEU A 17 -7.76 31.74 5.41
C LEU A 17 -6.78 30.56 5.44
N LEU A 18 -5.49 30.82 5.22
CA LEU A 18 -4.45 29.80 5.31
C LEU A 18 -4.36 29.23 6.73
N LEU A 19 -4.32 30.08 7.76
CA LEU A 19 -4.24 29.65 9.16
C LEU A 19 -5.48 28.87 9.60
N VAL A 20 -6.67 29.32 9.18
CA VAL A 20 -7.94 28.60 9.43
C VAL A 20 -7.91 27.22 8.76
N ASN A 21 -7.42 27.13 7.53
CA ASN A 21 -7.31 25.84 6.84
C ASN A 21 -6.25 24.92 7.49
N ILE A 22 -5.14 25.46 7.98
CA ILE A 22 -4.15 24.71 8.78
C ILE A 22 -4.79 24.18 10.06
N ALA A 23 -5.46 25.04 10.83
CA ALA A 23 -6.16 24.63 12.05
C ALA A 23 -7.22 23.57 11.75
N TRP A 24 -7.97 23.72 10.65
CA TRP A 24 -8.95 22.73 10.19
C TRP A 24 -8.31 21.37 9.93
N VAL A 25 -7.27 21.30 9.10
CA VAL A 25 -6.62 20.02 8.78
C VAL A 25 -6.02 19.36 10.02
N LEU A 26 -5.40 20.14 10.90
CA LEU A 26 -4.87 19.62 12.17
C LEU A 26 -5.99 19.07 13.06
N LEU A 27 -7.12 19.76 13.17
CA LEU A 27 -8.29 19.30 13.90
C LEU A 27 -8.84 18.01 13.31
N VAL A 28 -8.99 17.93 11.99
CA VAL A 28 -9.49 16.74 11.29
C VAL A 28 -8.57 15.55 11.55
N ARG A 29 -7.25 15.71 11.37
CA ARG A 29 -6.28 14.65 11.66
C ARG A 29 -6.29 14.24 13.13
N ARG A 30 -6.46 15.20 14.05
CA ARG A 30 -6.58 14.93 15.49
C ARG A 30 -7.86 14.17 15.84
N TRP A 31 -8.96 14.45 15.14
CA TRP A 31 -10.26 13.82 15.32
C TRP A 31 -10.28 12.39 14.79
N TYR A 32 -9.78 12.19 13.57
CA TYR A 32 -9.73 10.89 12.89
C TYR A 32 -8.43 10.12 13.13
N ARG A 33 -7.63 10.52 14.12
CA ARG A 33 -6.42 9.77 14.49
C ARG A 33 -6.76 8.33 14.84
N LEU A 34 -5.88 7.41 14.45
CA LEU A 34 -5.94 6.03 14.91
C LEU A 34 -5.42 5.95 16.35
N ARG A 35 -6.02 5.07 17.16
CA ARG A 35 -5.88 4.91 18.61
C ARG A 35 -5.36 3.52 19.00
N GLY A 36 -5.17 2.62 18.02
CA GLY A 36 -4.59 1.30 18.26
C GLY A 36 -3.14 1.36 18.76
N PRO A 37 -2.61 0.24 19.31
CA PRO A 37 -1.23 0.16 19.75
C PRO A 37 -0.30 0.47 18.57
N LEU A 38 0.70 1.34 18.79
CA LEU A 38 1.61 1.76 17.74
C LEU A 38 2.64 0.65 17.45
N PRO A 39 2.96 0.41 16.17
CA PRO A 39 4.05 -0.48 15.80
C PRO A 39 5.41 0.14 16.16
N VAL A 40 6.45 -0.69 16.25
CA VAL A 40 7.83 -0.21 16.39
C VAL A 40 8.31 0.27 15.01
N MET A 41 8.72 1.52 14.91
CA MET A 41 9.27 2.05 13.66
C MET A 41 10.77 1.78 13.56
N LEU A 42 11.15 1.04 12.52
CA LEU A 42 12.51 0.73 12.13
C LEU A 42 12.92 1.54 10.89
N ARG A 43 14.22 1.52 10.57
CA ARG A 43 14.79 2.19 9.39
C ARG A 43 15.52 1.17 8.51
N ALA A 44 15.02 0.96 7.30
CA ALA A 44 15.75 0.22 6.26
C ALA A 44 16.57 1.22 5.43
N ARG A 45 17.88 0.98 5.28
CA ARG A 45 18.76 1.83 4.48
C ARG A 45 18.97 1.21 3.11
N CYS A 46 18.55 1.92 2.06
CA CYS A 46 18.75 1.52 0.67
C CYS A 46 20.21 1.74 0.24
N ALA A 47 20.67 1.01 -0.77
CA ALA A 47 22.04 1.13 -1.28
C ALA A 47 22.33 2.54 -1.85
N ASP A 48 21.32 3.20 -2.41
CA ASP A 48 21.39 4.59 -2.87
C ASP A 48 21.30 5.64 -1.74
N GLY A 49 21.32 5.20 -0.48
CA GLY A 49 21.36 6.06 0.71
C GLY A 49 20.01 6.54 1.20
N TRP A 50 18.90 6.18 0.55
CA TRP A 50 17.56 6.49 1.07
C TRP A 50 17.26 5.71 2.36
N GLU A 51 16.56 6.31 3.31
CA GLU A 51 16.08 5.62 4.51
C GLU A 51 14.56 5.47 4.49
N LEU A 52 14.09 4.22 4.52
CA LEU A 52 12.67 3.87 4.56
C LEU A 52 12.24 3.61 6.00
N ALA A 53 11.07 4.10 6.36
CA ALA A 53 10.39 3.70 7.58
C ALA A 53 9.68 2.36 7.36
N VAL A 54 9.89 1.44 8.30
CA VAL A 54 9.23 0.14 8.35
C VAL A 54 8.59 -0.02 9.73
N HIS A 55 7.30 -0.31 9.76
CA HIS A 55 6.51 -0.41 10.98
C HIS A 55 6.35 -1.89 11.34
N SER A 56 7.13 -2.33 12.33
CA SER A 56 7.20 -3.72 12.77
C SER A 56 6.17 -4.00 13.86
N ARG A 57 5.36 -5.04 13.63
CA ARG A 57 4.49 -5.68 14.62
C ARG A 57 4.97 -7.11 14.82
N ARG A 58 5.59 -7.36 15.96
CA ARG A 58 6.02 -8.71 16.36
C ARG A 58 4.86 -9.47 16.96
N ALA A 59 4.68 -10.72 16.56
CA ALA A 59 3.59 -11.55 17.08
C ALA A 59 3.80 -11.77 18.59
N PRO A 60 2.75 -11.62 19.44
CA PRO A 60 2.86 -11.91 20.87
C PRO A 60 3.35 -13.35 21.12
N VAL A 61 2.88 -14.28 20.28
CA VAL A 61 3.40 -15.64 20.17
C VAL A 61 3.73 -15.90 18.71
N ARG A 62 5.03 -15.87 18.37
CA ARG A 62 5.49 -16.12 17.00
C ARG A 62 5.31 -17.61 16.68
N ARG A 63 4.51 -17.90 15.64
CA ARG A 63 4.20 -19.27 15.19
C ARG A 63 4.93 -19.67 13.90
N PHE A 64 5.41 -18.70 13.14
CA PHE A 64 6.00 -18.93 11.82
C PHE A 64 7.37 -18.26 11.66
N ALA A 65 8.25 -18.89 10.88
CA ALA A 65 9.60 -18.39 10.65
C ALA A 65 9.60 -17.17 9.72
N GLU A 66 8.89 -17.22 8.61
CA GLU A 66 8.88 -16.18 7.58
C GLU A 66 8.04 -14.97 8.03
N PRO A 67 8.60 -13.75 8.07
CA PRO A 67 7.78 -12.56 8.24
C PRO A 67 6.97 -12.24 6.99
N VAL A 68 5.99 -11.36 7.16
CA VAL A 68 5.17 -10.82 6.06
C VAL A 68 5.47 -9.34 5.87
N LEU A 69 5.98 -8.98 4.69
CA LEU A 69 6.09 -7.59 4.24
C LEU A 69 4.73 -7.13 3.70
N LEU A 70 4.26 -5.98 4.21
CA LEU A 70 2.95 -5.41 3.86
C LEU A 70 3.16 -4.12 3.05
N CYS A 71 2.93 -4.21 1.74
CA CYS A 71 3.42 -3.28 0.73
C CYS A 71 2.27 -2.49 0.07
N HIS A 72 2.10 -1.22 0.46
CA HIS A 72 0.95 -0.40 0.05
C HIS A 72 0.97 0.03 -1.43
N GLY A 73 -0.20 0.44 -1.92
CA GLY A 73 -0.39 0.94 -3.27
C GLY A 73 0.08 2.37 -3.53
N LEU A 74 -0.15 2.84 -4.75
CA LEU A 74 0.11 4.22 -5.15
C LEU A 74 -0.74 5.19 -4.31
N ALA A 75 -0.19 6.36 -3.99
CA ALA A 75 -0.89 7.41 -3.24
C ALA A 75 -1.34 7.02 -1.81
N ALA A 76 -0.81 5.92 -1.27
CA ALA A 76 -1.13 5.42 0.07
C ALA A 76 0.11 5.44 0.99
N ASN A 77 -0.04 4.87 2.19
CA ASN A 77 1.03 4.71 3.18
C ASN A 77 0.76 3.48 4.07
N ARG A 78 1.48 3.34 5.19
CA ARG A 78 1.34 2.18 6.10
C ARG A 78 -0.09 1.86 6.52
N TYR A 79 -0.96 2.85 6.60
CA TYR A 79 -2.34 2.67 7.05
C TYR A 79 -3.18 1.82 6.10
N THR A 80 -2.67 1.48 4.90
CA THR A 80 -3.26 0.47 4.03
C THR A 80 -3.36 -0.89 4.71
N PHE A 81 -2.36 -1.34 5.46
CA PHE A 81 -2.40 -2.65 6.12
C PHE A 81 -2.37 -2.55 7.65
N ASP A 82 -1.75 -1.50 8.18
CA ASP A 82 -1.60 -1.25 9.61
C ASP A 82 -2.55 -0.13 10.09
N PHE A 83 -3.84 -0.44 10.03
CA PHE A 83 -4.94 0.41 10.48
C PHE A 83 -5.44 0.02 11.88
N GLU A 84 -6.65 0.42 12.25
CA GLU A 84 -7.35 -0.11 13.43
C GLU A 84 -8.13 -1.39 13.11
N PRO A 85 -8.15 -2.38 14.01
CA PRO A 85 -9.07 -3.50 13.94
C PRO A 85 -10.54 -3.02 13.84
N PRO A 86 -11.41 -3.73 13.10
CA PRO A 86 -11.14 -4.99 12.41
C PRO A 86 -10.48 -4.83 11.04
N TYR A 87 -10.26 -3.61 10.55
CA TYR A 87 -9.77 -3.34 9.18
C TYR A 87 -8.24 -3.24 9.10
N SER A 88 -7.53 -4.12 9.80
CA SER A 88 -6.07 -4.17 9.78
C SER A 88 -5.58 -5.59 9.54
N VAL A 89 -5.06 -5.82 8.32
CA VAL A 89 -4.38 -7.06 7.95
C VAL A 89 -3.17 -7.30 8.85
N ALA A 90 -2.43 -6.24 9.21
CA ALA A 90 -1.28 -6.35 10.10
C ALA A 90 -1.65 -6.92 11.48
N HIS A 91 -2.71 -6.40 12.13
CA HIS A 91 -3.19 -6.97 13.39
C HIS A 91 -3.73 -8.39 13.21
N TYR A 92 -4.50 -8.63 12.15
CA TYR A 92 -5.10 -9.94 11.88
C TYR A 92 -4.05 -11.06 11.71
N LEU A 93 -2.98 -10.80 10.96
CA LEU A 93 -1.88 -11.75 10.78
C LEU A 93 -0.98 -11.85 12.03
N ASN A 94 -0.82 -10.75 12.76
CA ASN A 94 -0.07 -10.73 14.01
C ASN A 94 -0.72 -11.62 15.08
N ASP A 95 -2.04 -11.56 15.21
CA ASP A 95 -2.84 -12.43 16.08
C ASP A 95 -2.76 -13.91 15.64
N ALA A 96 -2.56 -14.17 14.34
CA ALA A 96 -2.34 -15.51 13.80
C ALA A 96 -0.90 -16.05 14.03
N GLY A 97 0.01 -15.21 14.52
CA GLY A 97 1.39 -15.59 14.86
C GLY A 97 2.46 -15.20 13.83
N PHE A 98 2.15 -14.33 12.87
CA PHE A 98 3.11 -13.78 11.91
C PHE A 98 3.73 -12.47 12.40
N ASP A 99 5.05 -12.34 12.23
CA ASP A 99 5.70 -11.04 12.32
C ASP A 99 5.41 -10.22 11.06
N CYS A 100 4.85 -9.02 11.23
CA CYS A 100 4.43 -8.15 10.13
C CYS A 100 5.31 -6.90 10.04
N PHE A 101 5.73 -6.56 8.83
CA PHE A 101 6.55 -5.39 8.53
C PHE A 101 5.84 -4.52 7.50
N THR A 102 5.19 -3.46 7.98
CA THR A 102 4.43 -2.55 7.12
C THR A 102 5.31 -1.44 6.60
N VAL A 103 5.40 -1.32 5.28
CA VAL A 103 6.39 -0.45 4.63
C VAL A 103 5.81 0.94 4.39
N GLU A 104 6.66 1.96 4.33
CA GLU A 104 6.33 3.25 3.71
C GLU A 104 7.36 3.52 2.60
N TRP A 105 6.91 3.53 1.33
CA TRP A 105 7.79 3.77 0.17
C TRP A 105 8.57 5.08 0.28
N ARG A 106 9.75 5.16 -0.37
CA ARG A 106 10.49 6.42 -0.49
C ARG A 106 9.56 7.56 -0.94
N GLY A 107 9.70 8.73 -0.30
CA GLY A 107 8.84 9.88 -0.58
C GLY A 107 7.47 9.87 0.09
N THR A 108 7.08 8.80 0.78
CA THR A 108 5.80 8.70 1.50
C THR A 108 6.00 8.70 3.01
N GLY A 109 4.96 9.07 3.77
CA GLY A 109 4.95 8.91 5.24
C GLY A 109 6.22 9.39 5.97
N HIS A 110 6.85 8.50 6.74
CA HIS A 110 8.12 8.79 7.44
C HIS A 110 9.38 8.55 6.58
N SER A 111 9.23 8.16 5.32
CA SER A 111 10.29 7.89 4.33
C SER A 111 10.54 9.06 3.38
N ARG A 112 10.14 10.29 3.75
CA ARG A 112 10.18 11.48 2.88
C ARG A 112 11.56 12.13 2.71
N ARG A 113 12.53 11.77 3.55
CA ARG A 113 13.84 12.43 3.56
C ARG A 113 14.75 11.78 2.52
N PRO A 114 15.11 12.47 1.42
CA PRO A 114 16.07 11.94 0.46
C PRO A 114 17.49 11.98 1.03
N PRO A 115 18.43 11.19 0.47
CA PRO A 115 19.85 11.37 0.74
C PRO A 115 20.34 12.74 0.26
N GLN A 116 21.48 13.19 0.80
CA GLN A 116 22.08 14.48 0.44
C GLN A 116 22.28 14.59 -1.08
N GLY A 117 21.86 15.72 -1.66
CA GLY A 117 21.99 16.00 -3.09
C GLY A 117 20.87 15.45 -3.99
N ARG A 118 19.90 14.67 -3.46
CA ARG A 118 18.71 14.24 -4.21
C ARG A 118 17.46 15.03 -3.81
N ARG A 119 16.57 15.26 -4.78
CA ARG A 119 15.26 15.89 -4.50
C ARG A 119 14.30 14.84 -3.92
N PRO A 120 13.36 15.23 -3.03
CA PRO A 120 12.40 14.31 -2.42
C PRO A 120 11.47 13.58 -3.40
N THR A 121 11.44 13.99 -4.67
CA THR A 121 10.58 13.42 -5.72
C THR A 121 11.39 12.81 -6.87
N ASP A 122 12.70 12.67 -6.69
CA ASP A 122 13.61 12.23 -7.76
C ASP A 122 13.85 10.72 -7.71
N PHE A 123 12.76 9.96 -7.83
CA PHE A 123 12.76 8.50 -7.86
C PHE A 123 11.60 7.96 -8.71
N THR A 124 11.78 6.75 -9.23
CA THR A 124 10.83 6.01 -10.08
C THR A 124 10.34 4.75 -9.36
N ILE A 125 9.47 3.97 -10.00
CA ILE A 125 9.06 2.65 -9.48
C ILE A 125 10.23 1.66 -9.60
N ASP A 126 11.18 1.89 -10.51
CA ASP A 126 12.39 1.07 -10.61
C ASP A 126 13.25 1.19 -9.34
N ASP A 127 13.27 2.37 -8.70
CA ASP A 127 13.91 2.54 -7.40
C ASP A 127 13.18 1.73 -6.30
N HIS A 128 11.85 1.63 -6.35
CA HIS A 128 11.12 0.76 -5.42
C HIS A 128 11.51 -0.72 -5.60
N ILE A 129 11.68 -1.16 -6.86
CA ILE A 129 12.04 -2.54 -7.18
C ILE A 129 13.51 -2.84 -6.83
N THR A 130 14.43 -1.97 -7.24
CA THR A 130 15.87 -2.25 -7.21
C THR A 130 16.59 -1.74 -5.97
N GLN A 131 15.98 -0.83 -5.21
CA GLN A 131 16.57 -0.25 -3.99
C GLN A 131 15.72 -0.54 -2.77
N ASP A 132 14.41 -0.24 -2.81
CA ASP A 132 13.55 -0.36 -1.63
C ASP A 132 13.28 -1.83 -1.29
N GLY A 133 12.84 -2.64 -2.26
CA GLY A 133 12.54 -4.06 -2.07
C GLY A 133 13.69 -4.84 -1.39
N PRO A 134 14.93 -4.78 -1.92
CA PRO A 134 16.10 -5.39 -1.31
C PRO A 134 16.34 -4.95 0.14
N ALA A 135 16.29 -3.63 0.42
CA ALA A 135 16.52 -3.09 1.75
C ALA A 135 15.43 -3.50 2.76
N LEU A 136 14.18 -3.59 2.31
CA LEU A 136 13.05 -4.04 3.12
C LEU A 136 13.16 -5.52 3.46
N LEU A 137 13.52 -6.36 2.48
CA LEU A 137 13.79 -7.78 2.70
C LEU A 137 14.95 -7.97 3.66
N GLU A 138 16.08 -7.29 3.44
CA GLU A 138 17.26 -7.39 4.31
C GLU A 138 16.91 -7.05 5.77
N LEU A 139 16.20 -5.94 5.99
CA LEU A 139 15.76 -5.54 7.33
C LEU A 139 14.88 -6.63 7.95
N ALA A 140 13.82 -7.06 7.28
CA ALA A 140 12.87 -8.03 7.84
C ALA A 140 13.54 -9.38 8.16
N LEU A 141 14.42 -9.87 7.29
CA LEU A 141 15.16 -11.11 7.50
C LEU A 141 16.15 -10.98 8.66
N LYS A 142 16.86 -9.86 8.76
CA LYS A 142 17.78 -9.59 9.87
C LYS A 142 17.06 -9.53 11.22
N GLU A 143 15.93 -8.82 11.28
CA GLU A 143 15.14 -8.67 12.51
C GLU A 143 14.51 -9.98 12.99
N THR A 144 14.30 -10.94 12.09
CA THR A 144 13.58 -12.19 12.40
C THR A 144 14.47 -13.43 12.44
N GLY A 145 15.68 -13.35 11.88
CA GLY A 145 16.56 -14.49 11.63
C GLY A 145 16.06 -15.43 10.52
N ALA A 146 15.02 -15.05 9.78
CA ALA A 146 14.47 -15.86 8.70
C ALA A 146 15.37 -15.83 7.46
N LYS A 147 15.27 -16.86 6.62
CA LYS A 147 15.96 -16.91 5.32
C LYS A 147 15.13 -16.30 4.18
N GLN A 148 13.81 -16.34 4.32
CA GLN A 148 12.86 -15.84 3.35
C GLN A 148 11.71 -15.10 4.04
N ALA A 149 11.00 -14.28 3.28
CA ALA A 149 9.82 -13.54 3.73
C ALA A 149 8.69 -13.65 2.70
N PHE A 150 7.44 -13.55 3.14
CA PHE A 150 6.29 -13.38 2.26
C PHE A 150 6.12 -11.90 1.91
N TRP A 151 5.66 -11.63 0.69
CA TRP A 151 5.37 -10.29 0.21
C TRP A 151 3.89 -10.16 -0.11
N LEU A 152 3.16 -9.36 0.67
CA LEU A 152 1.76 -9.03 0.41
C LEU A 152 1.68 -7.59 -0.11
N GLY A 153 1.37 -7.45 -1.39
CA GLY A 153 1.27 -6.16 -2.07
C GLY A 153 -0.16 -5.80 -2.42
N HIS A 154 -0.54 -4.54 -2.20
CA HIS A 154 -1.77 -3.97 -2.76
C HIS A 154 -1.43 -3.05 -3.92
N SER A 155 -2.10 -3.21 -5.06
CA SER A 155 -1.93 -2.34 -6.24
C SER A 155 -0.44 -2.20 -6.62
N LEU A 156 0.11 -0.98 -6.63
CA LEU A 156 1.54 -0.73 -6.89
C LEU A 156 2.48 -1.62 -6.04
N GLY A 157 2.17 -1.86 -4.77
CA GLY A 157 3.03 -2.65 -3.91
C GLY A 157 3.16 -4.11 -4.35
N GLY A 158 2.15 -4.61 -5.06
CA GLY A 158 2.18 -5.91 -5.72
C GLY A 158 3.01 -5.94 -6.99
N LEU A 159 2.85 -4.93 -7.85
CA LEU A 159 3.69 -4.74 -9.04
C LEU A 159 5.18 -4.65 -8.67
N VAL A 160 5.51 -3.95 -7.59
CA VAL A 160 6.89 -3.92 -7.07
C VAL A 160 7.35 -5.33 -6.64
N GLY A 161 6.48 -6.11 -5.99
CA GLY A 161 6.76 -7.50 -5.60
C GLY A 161 7.15 -8.39 -6.80
N TYR A 162 6.42 -8.29 -7.92
CA TYR A 162 6.80 -8.96 -9.17
C TYR A 162 8.17 -8.54 -9.70
N GLY A 163 8.50 -7.26 -9.63
CA GLY A 163 9.81 -6.76 -10.03
C GLY A 163 10.92 -7.31 -9.14
N VAL A 164 10.73 -7.27 -7.81
CA VAL A 164 11.68 -7.77 -6.82
C VAL A 164 11.91 -9.27 -7.00
N ALA A 165 10.86 -10.06 -7.26
CA ALA A 165 10.95 -11.49 -7.48
C ALA A 165 11.77 -11.89 -8.72
N GLN A 166 11.91 -10.98 -9.69
CA GLN A 166 12.75 -11.17 -10.88
C GLN A 166 14.20 -10.67 -10.67
N GLY A 167 14.46 -9.93 -9.60
CA GLY A 167 15.76 -9.38 -9.27
C GLY A 167 16.68 -10.34 -8.50
N PRO A 168 17.89 -9.89 -8.13
CA PRO A 168 18.87 -10.69 -7.40
C PRO A 168 18.37 -11.23 -6.05
N ASP A 169 17.45 -10.50 -5.42
CA ASP A 169 16.87 -10.85 -4.13
C ASP A 169 15.60 -11.73 -4.24
N GLY A 170 15.21 -12.15 -5.45
CA GLY A 170 14.02 -12.97 -5.65
C GLY A 170 14.04 -14.29 -4.86
N GLY A 171 15.22 -14.87 -4.65
CA GLY A 171 15.39 -16.08 -3.82
C GLY A 171 15.09 -15.87 -2.32
N LYS A 172 15.00 -14.62 -1.86
CA LYS A 172 14.63 -14.26 -0.48
C LYS A 172 13.11 -14.20 -0.27
N LEU A 173 12.31 -14.43 -1.31
CA LEU A 173 10.86 -14.44 -1.22
C LEU A 173 10.35 -15.88 -1.06
N ALA A 174 9.58 -16.13 0.00
CA ALA A 174 8.89 -17.40 0.23
C ALA A 174 7.60 -17.51 -0.62
N GLY A 175 7.04 -16.37 -1.02
CA GLY A 175 5.85 -16.31 -1.87
C GLY A 175 5.33 -14.88 -2.05
N LEU A 176 4.55 -14.67 -3.10
CA LEU A 176 3.89 -13.40 -3.43
C LEU A 176 2.38 -13.50 -3.20
N LEU A 177 1.80 -12.49 -2.56
CA LEU A 177 0.36 -12.31 -2.42
C LEU A 177 0.00 -10.95 -3.01
N GLU A 178 -0.85 -10.96 -4.02
CA GLU A 178 -1.08 -9.83 -4.92
C GLU A 178 -2.54 -9.42 -4.83
N LEU A 179 -2.84 -8.25 -4.27
CA LEU A 179 -4.20 -7.79 -4.03
C LEU A 179 -4.53 -6.59 -4.93
N GLY A 180 -5.31 -6.83 -5.98
CA GLY A 180 -5.68 -5.79 -6.96
C GLY A 180 -4.47 -5.20 -7.69
N ALA A 181 -3.50 -6.04 -8.07
CA ALA A 181 -2.22 -5.61 -8.64
C ALA A 181 -1.96 -6.16 -10.07
N PRO A 182 -2.77 -5.79 -11.08
CA PRO A 182 -2.66 -6.35 -12.41
C PRO A 182 -1.49 -5.79 -13.20
N VAL A 183 -0.80 -6.70 -13.89
CA VAL A 183 0.32 -6.37 -14.80
C VAL A 183 -0.16 -6.01 -16.20
N HIS A 184 -1.45 -6.23 -16.49
CA HIS A 184 -2.17 -5.68 -17.64
C HIS A 184 -3.02 -4.49 -17.18
N LEU A 185 -2.92 -3.37 -17.87
CA LEU A 185 -3.48 -2.08 -17.42
C LEU A 185 -4.44 -1.48 -18.46
N LYS A 186 -5.11 -2.36 -19.22
CA LYS A 186 -6.22 -1.96 -20.07
C LYS A 186 -7.25 -1.23 -19.22
N SER A 187 -7.48 0.02 -19.59
CA SER A 187 -8.29 0.96 -18.83
C SER A 187 -9.19 1.77 -19.75
N GLU A 188 -10.32 2.20 -19.19
CA GLU A 188 -11.28 3.08 -19.83
C GLU A 188 -10.63 4.43 -20.22
N PRO A 189 -11.00 5.02 -21.38
CA PRO A 189 -10.42 6.30 -21.84
C PRO A 189 -10.52 7.42 -20.79
N PHE A 190 -11.63 7.45 -20.06
CA PHE A 190 -11.87 8.44 -19.01
C PHE A 190 -10.84 8.36 -17.87
N LEU A 191 -10.44 7.16 -17.44
CA LEU A 191 -9.42 6.99 -16.40
C LEU A 191 -8.06 7.50 -16.87
N ARG A 192 -7.71 7.26 -18.15
CA ARG A 192 -6.47 7.79 -18.77
C ARG A 192 -6.43 9.32 -18.76
N THR A 193 -7.57 9.96 -19.00
CA THR A 193 -7.70 11.42 -18.93
C THR A 193 -7.45 11.93 -17.50
N LEU A 194 -8.04 11.30 -16.48
CA LEU A 194 -7.84 11.69 -15.08
C LEU A 194 -6.37 11.60 -14.66
N ILE A 195 -5.69 10.51 -15.02
CA ILE A 195 -4.26 10.32 -14.72
C ILE A 195 -3.43 11.41 -15.41
N SER A 196 -3.76 11.72 -16.67
CA SER A 196 -3.08 12.77 -17.43
C SER A 196 -3.25 14.16 -16.80
N LEU A 197 -4.42 14.46 -16.25
CA LEU A 197 -4.65 15.66 -15.45
C LEU A 197 -3.85 15.65 -14.14
N GLY A 198 -3.79 14.50 -13.46
CA GLY A 198 -2.97 14.31 -12.26
C GLY A 198 -1.49 14.58 -12.53
N VAL A 199 -0.92 14.02 -13.60
CA VAL A 199 0.48 14.25 -14.02
C VAL A 199 0.75 15.74 -14.26
N ARG A 200 -0.20 16.46 -14.88
CA ARG A 200 -0.09 17.92 -15.06
C ARG A 200 -0.13 18.66 -13.72
N ALA A 201 -1.02 18.27 -12.83
CA ALA A 201 -1.13 18.84 -11.47
C ALA A 201 0.10 18.56 -10.59
N ALA A 202 0.89 17.52 -10.91
CA ALA A 202 2.12 17.19 -10.20
C ALA A 202 3.30 18.12 -10.53
N TRP A 203 3.17 19.01 -11.52
CA TRP A 203 4.24 19.91 -11.94
C TRP A 203 4.54 20.98 -10.86
N PRO A 204 5.83 21.25 -10.53
CA PRO A 204 7.05 20.64 -11.07
C PRO A 204 7.59 19.42 -10.28
N GLY A 205 6.96 19.01 -9.16
CA GLY A 205 7.54 18.03 -8.22
C GLY A 205 6.65 16.84 -7.86
N ALA A 206 5.55 17.08 -7.18
CA ALA A 206 4.65 16.04 -6.66
C ALA A 206 3.23 16.55 -6.55
N ILE A 207 2.26 15.63 -6.60
CA ILE A 207 0.90 15.91 -6.14
C ILE A 207 0.92 15.84 -4.61
N ARG A 208 0.50 16.92 -3.94
CA ARG A 208 0.39 17.02 -2.47
C ARG A 208 -1.05 16.93 -2.00
N GLN A 209 -1.75 15.89 -2.45
CA GLN A 209 -3.18 15.70 -2.21
C GLN A 209 -3.53 15.36 -0.75
N GLU A 210 -2.55 15.04 0.10
CA GLU A 210 -2.77 14.70 1.52
C GLU A 210 -3.55 15.79 2.27
N TRP A 211 -3.24 17.04 1.97
CA TRP A 211 -3.81 18.19 2.63
C TRP A 211 -5.25 18.44 2.19
N MET A 212 -5.48 18.36 0.87
CA MET A 212 -6.81 18.43 0.28
C MET A 212 -7.68 17.26 0.76
N SER A 213 -7.12 16.06 0.77
CA SER A 213 -7.79 14.84 1.20
C SER A 213 -8.20 14.93 2.68
N ALA A 214 -7.29 15.32 3.57
CA ALA A 214 -7.62 15.55 4.97
C ALA A 214 -8.67 16.66 5.13
N SER A 215 -8.58 17.75 4.36
CA SER A 215 -9.58 18.84 4.42
C SER A 215 -10.98 18.35 4.05
N MET A 216 -11.09 17.44 3.08
CA MET A 216 -12.37 16.92 2.56
C MET A 216 -12.92 15.73 3.36
N ALA A 217 -12.07 15.04 4.12
CA ALA A 217 -12.43 13.81 4.84
C ALA A 217 -13.73 13.91 5.66
N PRO A 218 -14.01 14.95 6.45
CA PRO A 218 -15.23 15.02 7.28
C PRO A 218 -16.55 14.97 6.48
N PHE A 219 -16.50 15.35 5.20
CA PHE A 219 -17.68 15.42 4.33
C PHE A 219 -17.95 14.12 3.58
N LEU A 220 -16.98 13.21 3.53
CA LEU A 220 -17.13 11.93 2.84
C LEU A 220 -18.12 11.00 3.54
N GLY A 221 -18.92 10.29 2.73
CA GLY A 221 -20.02 9.45 3.22
C GLY A 221 -21.30 10.23 3.55
N TYR A 222 -21.26 11.57 3.57
CA TYR A 222 -22.47 12.42 3.50
C TYR A 222 -22.73 12.90 2.07
N ILE A 223 -21.66 13.15 1.32
CA ILE A 223 -21.69 13.61 -0.06
C ILE A 223 -21.02 12.55 -0.93
N ALA A 224 -21.69 12.11 -1.99
CA ALA A 224 -21.08 11.29 -3.02
C ALA A 224 -20.21 12.20 -3.91
N LEU A 225 -18.88 12.11 -3.76
CA LEU A 225 -17.99 12.79 -4.69
C LEU A 225 -17.97 12.02 -6.02
N PRO A 226 -18.02 12.73 -7.17
CA PRO A 226 -17.76 12.10 -8.45
C PRO A 226 -16.44 11.32 -8.39
N LEU A 227 -16.42 10.10 -8.95
CA LEU A 227 -15.21 9.25 -9.08
C LEU A 227 -14.71 8.60 -7.79
N SER A 228 -15.40 8.79 -6.66
CA SER A 228 -15.06 8.09 -5.42
C SER A 228 -15.10 6.57 -5.62
N ASP A 229 -16.08 6.07 -6.36
CA ASP A 229 -16.31 4.66 -6.70
C ASP A 229 -15.18 3.98 -7.47
N LEU A 230 -14.28 4.74 -8.12
CA LEU A 230 -13.12 4.17 -8.81
C LEU A 230 -12.08 3.64 -7.82
N VAL A 231 -11.78 4.37 -6.75
CA VAL A 231 -10.72 4.02 -5.78
C VAL A 231 -11.32 3.39 -4.54
N VAL A 232 -12.44 3.93 -4.07
CA VAL A 232 -13.11 3.55 -2.83
C VAL A 232 -14.57 3.35 -3.14
N ASN A 233 -15.08 2.11 -3.12
CA ASN A 233 -16.51 1.91 -3.27
C ASN A 233 -17.21 2.39 -1.98
N PRO A 234 -17.85 3.57 -1.98
CA PRO A 234 -18.33 4.16 -0.73
C PRO A 234 -19.53 3.39 -0.16
N ARG A 235 -20.08 2.42 -0.91
CA ARG A 235 -21.24 1.62 -0.50
C ARG A 235 -20.88 0.53 0.51
N HIS A 236 -19.65 0.03 0.50
CA HIS A 236 -19.25 -1.12 1.32
C HIS A 236 -18.18 -0.81 2.36
N MET A 237 -17.77 0.45 2.49
CA MET A 237 -16.89 0.91 3.55
C MET A 237 -17.70 1.67 4.60
N PRO A 238 -17.56 1.37 5.91
CA PRO A 238 -18.24 2.14 6.93
C PRO A 238 -17.86 3.62 6.84
N PRO A 239 -18.81 4.57 6.95
CA PRO A 239 -18.52 5.99 6.74
C PRO A 239 -17.39 6.51 7.63
N ARG A 240 -17.29 6.06 8.89
CA ARG A 240 -16.19 6.45 9.77
C ARG A 240 -14.83 5.97 9.26
N VAL A 241 -14.75 4.73 8.77
CA VAL A 241 -13.53 4.16 8.20
C VAL A 241 -13.13 4.94 6.95
N LEU A 242 -14.08 5.24 6.06
CA LEU A 242 -13.85 6.06 4.87
C LEU A 242 -13.19 7.41 5.22
N ARG A 243 -13.70 8.10 6.23
CA ARG A 243 -13.15 9.39 6.67
C ARG A 243 -11.76 9.23 7.30
N GLN A 244 -11.54 8.18 8.10
CA GLN A 244 -10.24 7.91 8.70
C GLN A 244 -9.19 7.55 7.64
N VAL A 245 -9.53 6.69 6.68
CA VAL A 245 -8.67 6.32 5.54
C VAL A 245 -8.31 7.57 4.75
N THR A 246 -9.30 8.39 4.40
CA THR A 246 -9.07 9.65 3.67
C THR A 246 -8.20 10.62 4.47
N ALA A 247 -8.43 10.77 5.77
CA ALA A 247 -7.69 11.71 6.60
C ALA A 247 -6.23 11.31 6.85
N ASN A 248 -5.91 10.01 6.83
CA ASN A 248 -4.63 9.49 7.33
C ASN A 248 -3.81 8.71 6.27
N MET A 249 -4.44 7.97 5.35
CA MET A 249 -3.74 7.05 4.45
C MET A 249 -3.20 7.73 3.19
N MET A 250 -3.87 8.78 2.70
CA MET A 250 -3.48 9.43 1.46
C MET A 250 -2.11 10.10 1.57
N SER A 251 -1.20 9.76 0.65
CA SER A 251 0.18 10.25 0.61
C SER A 251 0.54 10.85 -0.74
N ALA A 252 1.46 11.82 -0.74
CA ALA A 252 1.96 12.47 -1.94
C ALA A 252 2.54 11.46 -2.94
N MET A 253 2.39 11.77 -4.22
CA MET A 253 2.94 10.98 -5.32
C MET A 253 4.04 11.74 -6.05
N SER A 254 5.20 11.11 -6.21
CA SER A 254 6.29 11.65 -7.04
C SER A 254 5.85 11.79 -8.49
N ARG A 255 6.23 12.90 -9.15
CA ARG A 255 5.95 13.10 -10.57
C ARG A 255 6.57 12.00 -11.44
N LYS A 256 7.77 11.51 -11.13
CA LYS A 256 8.43 10.45 -11.90
C LYS A 256 7.69 9.11 -11.79
N VAL A 257 7.22 8.77 -10.58
CA VAL A 257 6.33 7.60 -10.37
C VAL A 257 5.04 7.75 -11.16
N LEU A 258 4.40 8.93 -11.14
CA LEU A 258 3.19 9.20 -11.91
C LEU A 258 3.39 9.10 -13.43
N LEU A 259 4.52 9.60 -13.94
CA LEU A 259 4.88 9.49 -15.35
C LEU A 259 5.07 8.03 -15.77
N GLN A 260 5.72 7.23 -14.93
CA GLN A 260 5.88 5.80 -15.19
C GLN A 260 4.53 5.08 -15.21
N PHE A 261 3.68 5.36 -14.22
CA PHE A 261 2.34 4.77 -14.14
C PHE A 261 1.45 5.21 -15.31
N GLN A 262 1.57 6.46 -15.75
CA GLN A 262 0.90 6.94 -16.96
C GLN A 262 1.38 6.18 -18.21
N ASP A 263 2.69 5.97 -18.37
CA ASP A 263 3.23 5.18 -19.48
C ASP A 263 2.63 3.77 -19.51
N TRP A 264 2.58 3.11 -18.37
CA TRP A 264 2.02 1.77 -18.21
C TRP A 264 0.55 1.69 -18.61
N ILE A 265 -0.26 2.66 -18.18
CA ILE A 265 -1.69 2.72 -18.47
C ILE A 265 -1.96 3.11 -19.93
N SER A 266 -1.19 4.04 -20.49
CA SER A 266 -1.37 4.49 -21.87
C SER A 266 -0.99 3.43 -22.90
N HIS A 267 -0.05 2.54 -22.56
CA HIS A 267 0.52 1.56 -23.49
C HIS A 267 0.21 0.10 -23.12
N ASP A 268 -0.60 -0.14 -22.08
CA ASP A 268 -0.80 -1.47 -21.50
C ASP A 268 0.54 -2.20 -21.29
N ALA A 269 1.44 -1.59 -20.52
CA ALA A 269 2.80 -2.05 -20.29
C ALA A 269 3.12 -2.16 -18.79
N PHE A 270 4.09 -3.01 -18.44
CA PHE A 270 4.70 -3.04 -17.11
C PHE A 270 6.22 -3.10 -17.27
N ARG A 271 6.85 -1.92 -17.34
CA ARG A 271 8.25 -1.77 -17.77
C ARG A 271 9.04 -0.71 -17.01
N SER A 272 10.36 -0.75 -17.09
CA SER A 272 11.24 0.25 -16.49
C SER A 272 10.97 1.68 -17.01
N TYR A 273 11.39 2.69 -16.26
CA TYR A 273 11.15 4.10 -16.56
C TYR A 273 11.79 4.53 -17.90
N ASP A 274 12.96 3.98 -18.21
CA ASP A 274 13.66 4.14 -19.49
C ASP A 274 13.12 3.22 -20.61
N ARG A 275 12.13 2.37 -20.28
CA ARG A 275 11.44 1.43 -21.17
C ARG A 275 12.31 0.30 -21.73
N THR A 276 13.48 0.06 -21.16
CA THR A 276 14.42 -0.99 -21.63
C THR A 276 14.10 -2.38 -21.08
N THR A 277 13.41 -2.47 -19.94
CA THR A 277 13.08 -3.73 -19.27
C THR A 277 11.56 -3.91 -19.22
N ASP A 278 11.03 -5.01 -19.77
CA ASP A 278 9.63 -5.43 -19.60
C ASP A 278 9.53 -6.45 -18.45
N TRP A 279 8.99 -5.99 -17.31
CA TRP A 279 8.81 -6.81 -16.12
C TRP A 279 7.70 -7.85 -16.28
N ARG A 280 6.80 -7.68 -17.26
CA ARG A 280 5.77 -8.67 -17.58
C ARG A 280 6.38 -9.94 -18.16
N ALA A 281 7.46 -9.80 -18.93
CA ALA A 281 8.12 -10.90 -19.65
C ALA A 281 8.75 -11.95 -18.73
N GLY A 282 9.07 -11.62 -17.47
CA GLY A 282 9.63 -12.57 -16.51
C GLY A 282 8.62 -13.21 -15.57
N ILE A 283 7.33 -12.84 -15.62
CA ILE A 283 6.28 -13.44 -14.76
C ILE A 283 6.16 -14.95 -14.99
N SER A 284 6.26 -15.38 -16.25
CA SER A 284 6.22 -16.80 -16.63
C SER A 284 7.48 -17.58 -16.24
N LYS A 285 8.49 -16.93 -15.63
CA LYS A 285 9.71 -17.58 -15.14
C LYS A 285 9.72 -17.76 -13.63
N LEU A 286 8.78 -17.12 -12.92
CA LEU A 286 8.67 -17.21 -11.46
C LEU A 286 8.37 -18.65 -11.02
N GLN A 287 9.14 -19.15 -10.06
CA GLN A 287 9.01 -20.50 -9.49
C GLN A 287 8.47 -20.52 -8.05
N LEU A 288 8.44 -19.36 -7.39
CA LEU A 288 7.89 -19.23 -6.04
C LEU A 288 6.34 -19.30 -6.05
N PRO A 289 5.71 -19.66 -4.92
CA PRO A 289 4.27 -19.58 -4.75
C PRO A 289 3.70 -18.19 -5.01
N VAL A 290 2.59 -18.10 -5.75
CA VAL A 290 1.90 -16.83 -6.05
C VAL A 290 0.39 -16.93 -5.82
N LEU A 291 -0.14 -16.10 -4.94
CA LEU A 291 -1.57 -15.86 -4.77
C LEU A 291 -1.96 -14.55 -5.47
N VAL A 292 -2.81 -14.66 -6.49
CA VAL A 292 -3.38 -13.53 -7.21
C VAL A 292 -4.80 -13.29 -6.73
N MET A 293 -5.09 -12.07 -6.27
CA MET A 293 -6.39 -11.67 -5.75
C MET A 293 -6.93 -10.41 -6.42
N GLY A 294 -8.24 -10.37 -6.66
CA GLY A 294 -8.93 -9.23 -7.26
C GLY A 294 -10.36 -9.06 -6.73
N GLY A 295 -11.01 -7.96 -7.09
CA GLY A 295 -12.41 -7.71 -6.75
C GLY A 295 -13.30 -7.69 -7.99
N SER A 296 -14.50 -8.28 -7.91
CA SER A 296 -15.44 -8.37 -9.04
C SER A 296 -15.95 -7.00 -9.51
N ALA A 297 -15.96 -6.00 -8.62
CA ALA A 297 -16.35 -4.62 -8.91
C ALA A 297 -15.16 -3.65 -8.98
N ASP A 298 -13.93 -4.13 -9.02
CA ASP A 298 -12.74 -3.28 -9.14
C ASP A 298 -12.70 -2.64 -10.55
N ARG A 299 -12.71 -1.30 -10.60
CA ARG A 299 -12.67 -0.51 -11.84
C ARG A 299 -11.27 -0.02 -12.20
N LEU A 300 -10.30 -0.15 -11.29
CA LEU A 300 -8.89 0.21 -11.52
C LEU A 300 -8.10 -1.03 -11.93
N ALA A 301 -8.22 -2.06 -11.11
CA ALA A 301 -7.59 -3.35 -11.28
C ALA A 301 -8.66 -4.40 -11.58
N THR A 302 -9.26 -4.30 -12.76
CA THR A 302 -10.41 -5.12 -13.14
C THR A 302 -10.14 -6.61 -12.99
N ALA A 303 -11.18 -7.38 -12.65
CA ALA A 303 -11.09 -8.84 -12.56
C ALA A 303 -10.48 -9.45 -13.83
N ALA A 304 -10.83 -8.96 -15.01
CA ALA A 304 -10.26 -9.41 -16.28
C ALA A 304 -8.74 -9.14 -16.38
N ASN A 305 -8.26 -7.99 -15.90
CA ASN A 305 -6.83 -7.68 -15.88
C ASN A 305 -6.08 -8.59 -14.88
N VAL A 306 -6.68 -8.89 -13.72
CA VAL A 306 -6.13 -9.81 -12.72
C VAL A 306 -6.12 -11.27 -13.22
N GLU A 307 -7.18 -11.70 -13.89
CA GLU A 307 -7.29 -13.03 -14.50
C GLU A 307 -6.26 -13.23 -15.63
N SER A 308 -6.08 -12.21 -16.48
CA SER A 308 -5.07 -12.26 -17.55
C SER A 308 -3.64 -12.28 -17.01
N GLN A 309 -3.36 -11.58 -15.92
CA GLN A 309 -2.10 -11.69 -15.19
C GLN A 309 -1.87 -13.12 -14.67
N TYR A 310 -2.88 -13.72 -14.04
CA TYR A 310 -2.78 -15.10 -13.54
C TYR A 310 -2.47 -16.09 -14.67
N ALA A 311 -3.04 -15.88 -15.86
CA ALA A 311 -2.76 -16.72 -17.02
C ALA A 311 -1.29 -16.65 -17.52
N LEU A 312 -0.51 -15.62 -17.14
CA LEU A 312 0.92 -15.55 -17.43
C LEU A 312 1.77 -16.42 -16.49
N LEU A 313 1.26 -16.77 -15.31
CA LEU A 313 1.99 -17.53 -14.31
C LEU A 313 2.13 -18.99 -14.75
N THR A 314 3.37 -19.48 -14.72
CA THR A 314 3.70 -20.90 -14.92
C THR A 314 4.14 -21.58 -13.63
N SER A 315 4.31 -20.82 -12.54
CA SER A 315 4.69 -21.33 -11.22
C SER A 315 3.83 -22.54 -10.84
N PRO A 316 4.43 -23.64 -10.33
CA PRO A 316 3.69 -24.84 -9.98
C PRO A 316 2.70 -24.61 -8.84
N ASP A 317 3.00 -23.65 -7.96
CA ASP A 317 2.12 -23.22 -6.88
C ASP A 317 1.56 -21.83 -7.20
N ARG A 318 0.36 -21.81 -7.79
CA ARG A 318 -0.34 -20.56 -8.10
C ARG A 318 -1.81 -20.69 -7.75
N THR A 319 -2.39 -19.62 -7.22
CA THR A 319 -3.80 -19.55 -6.86
C THR A 319 -4.39 -18.23 -7.34
N LEU A 320 -5.62 -18.28 -7.84
CA LEU A 320 -6.41 -17.10 -8.19
C LEU A 320 -7.66 -17.06 -7.30
N HIS A 321 -7.94 -15.90 -6.73
CA HIS A 321 -9.18 -15.65 -5.99
C HIS A 321 -9.72 -14.25 -6.29
N VAL A 322 -10.86 -14.16 -6.99
CA VAL A 322 -11.53 -12.88 -7.19
C VAL A 322 -12.74 -12.83 -6.26
N PHE A 323 -12.83 -11.81 -5.43
CA PHE A 323 -13.92 -11.68 -4.45
C PHE A 323 -15.15 -11.00 -5.08
N GLY A 324 -16.34 -11.58 -4.90
CA GLY A 324 -17.59 -11.07 -5.46
C GLY A 324 -18.82 -11.90 -5.12
N ARG A 325 -20.02 -11.30 -5.16
CA ARG A 325 -21.27 -12.04 -4.88
C ARG A 325 -21.55 -13.13 -5.90
N ASP A 326 -21.10 -12.94 -7.13
CA ASP A 326 -21.13 -13.94 -8.19
C ASP A 326 -20.28 -15.18 -7.86
N ARG A 327 -19.41 -15.10 -6.85
CA ARG A 327 -18.52 -16.17 -6.40
C ARG A 327 -18.78 -16.63 -4.96
N GLY A 328 -19.89 -16.19 -4.36
CA GLY A 328 -20.36 -16.63 -3.04
C GLY A 328 -19.98 -15.72 -1.87
N ASP A 329 -19.31 -14.59 -2.12
CA ASP A 329 -18.97 -13.61 -1.09
C ASP A 329 -20.16 -12.71 -0.73
N LYS A 330 -20.09 -12.04 0.42
CA LYS A 330 -21.15 -11.13 0.92
C LYS A 330 -21.35 -9.88 0.09
N MET A 331 -20.31 -9.44 -0.63
CA MET A 331 -20.33 -8.16 -1.34
C MET A 331 -19.51 -8.19 -2.62
N ASP A 332 -19.80 -7.26 -3.53
CA ASP A 332 -18.94 -7.03 -4.68
C ASP A 332 -17.80 -6.10 -4.25
N TYR A 333 -16.58 -6.59 -4.40
CA TYR A 333 -15.38 -5.90 -3.92
C TYR A 333 -14.84 -4.95 -4.99
N GLY A 334 -14.74 -3.67 -4.65
CA GLY A 334 -13.93 -2.68 -5.37
C GLY A 334 -12.47 -2.63 -4.89
N HIS A 335 -11.69 -1.70 -5.44
CA HIS A 335 -10.24 -1.65 -5.25
C HIS A 335 -9.78 -1.51 -3.78
N ALA A 336 -10.32 -0.55 -3.04
CA ALA A 336 -10.04 -0.40 -1.62
C ALA A 336 -10.87 -1.34 -0.73
N ASP A 337 -11.96 -1.92 -1.26
CA ASP A 337 -12.82 -2.80 -0.49
C ASP A 337 -12.12 -4.10 -0.13
N LEU A 338 -11.19 -4.55 -0.98
CA LEU A 338 -10.31 -5.69 -0.71
C LEU A 338 -9.58 -5.58 0.64
N ILE A 339 -9.45 -4.36 1.18
CA ILE A 339 -8.84 -4.10 2.48
C ILE A 339 -9.87 -3.59 3.48
N PHE A 340 -10.68 -2.60 3.10
CA PHE A 340 -11.52 -1.83 4.03
C PHE A 340 -13.02 -2.07 3.87
N GLY A 341 -13.41 -2.97 2.96
CA GLY A 341 -14.80 -3.37 2.78
C GLY A 341 -15.33 -4.10 4.01
N THR A 342 -16.61 -3.97 4.31
CA THR A 342 -17.22 -4.61 5.49
C THR A 342 -17.04 -6.12 5.54
N GLY A 343 -16.93 -6.78 4.39
CA GLY A 343 -16.66 -8.23 4.31
C GLY A 343 -15.18 -8.60 4.40
N ALA A 344 -14.25 -7.67 4.15
CA ALA A 344 -12.83 -7.98 4.01
C ALA A 344 -12.21 -8.70 5.23
N PRO A 345 -12.49 -8.28 6.49
CA PRO A 345 -11.99 -9.00 7.67
C PRO A 345 -12.48 -10.44 7.78
N THR A 346 -13.59 -10.80 7.12
CA THR A 346 -14.22 -12.13 7.22
C THR A 346 -14.08 -12.98 5.96
N GLU A 347 -13.65 -12.41 4.83
CA GLU A 347 -13.57 -13.10 3.53
C GLU A 347 -12.17 -12.98 2.93
N VAL A 348 -11.65 -11.76 2.81
CA VAL A 348 -10.32 -11.53 2.22
C VAL A 348 -9.19 -11.93 3.17
N TYR A 349 -9.26 -11.51 4.44
CA TYR A 349 -8.16 -11.73 5.38
C TYR A 349 -7.97 -13.21 5.73
N PRO A 350 -9.04 -14.03 5.89
CA PRO A 350 -8.90 -15.47 6.03
C PRO A 350 -8.18 -16.13 4.86
N VAL A 351 -8.49 -15.77 3.60
CA VAL A 351 -7.80 -16.32 2.42
C VAL A 351 -6.31 -16.01 2.46
N ILE A 352 -5.94 -14.77 2.82
CA ILE A 352 -4.53 -14.37 3.00
C ILE A 352 -3.87 -15.23 4.08
N ARG A 353 -4.48 -15.33 5.27
CA ARG A 353 -3.92 -16.09 6.40
C ARG A 353 -3.77 -17.57 6.05
N GLU A 354 -4.80 -18.21 5.53
CA GLU A 354 -4.80 -19.64 5.23
C GLU A 354 -3.75 -19.98 4.18
N TRP A 355 -3.62 -19.15 3.14
CA TRP A 355 -2.59 -19.33 2.13
C TRP A 355 -1.17 -19.23 2.72
N LEU A 356 -0.95 -18.29 3.64
CA LEU A 356 0.31 -18.13 4.35
C LEU A 356 0.58 -19.31 5.29
N GLU A 357 -0.37 -19.71 6.14
CA GLU A 357 -0.22 -20.81 7.11
C GLU A 357 0.11 -22.15 6.43
N GLN A 358 -0.40 -22.39 5.22
CA GLN A 358 -0.09 -23.58 4.43
C GLN A 358 1.35 -23.63 3.89
N ARG A 359 2.03 -22.49 3.80
CA ARG A 359 3.34 -22.35 3.14
C ARG A 359 4.45 -21.89 4.07
N ALA A 360 4.08 -21.30 5.20
CA ALA A 360 5.02 -20.83 6.21
C ALA A 360 5.60 -21.99 7.02
N THR A 361 6.86 -21.89 7.41
CA THR A 361 7.53 -22.86 8.26
C THR A 361 7.07 -22.69 9.71
N PRO A 362 6.39 -23.68 10.31
CA PRO A 362 5.97 -23.59 11.71
C PRO A 362 7.18 -23.59 12.64
N LEU A 363 7.15 -22.72 13.65
CA LEU A 363 8.13 -22.72 14.73
C LEU A 363 7.67 -23.65 15.88
N PRO A 364 8.62 -24.23 16.64
CA PRO A 364 8.28 -24.94 17.86
C PRO A 364 7.47 -24.03 18.79
N PRO A 365 6.47 -24.56 19.51
CA PRO A 365 5.74 -23.78 20.51
C PRO A 365 6.75 -23.21 21.51
N THR A 366 6.66 -21.89 21.76
CA THR A 366 7.49 -21.25 22.78
C THR A 366 7.09 -21.83 24.14
N PRO A 367 8.03 -22.33 24.97
CA PRO A 367 7.69 -22.82 26.30
C PRO A 367 6.97 -21.73 27.09
N ALA A 368 5.88 -22.08 27.78
CA ALA A 368 5.22 -21.14 28.67
C ALA A 368 6.24 -20.59 29.69
N PRO A 369 6.20 -19.29 30.01
CA PRO A 369 7.07 -18.75 31.04
C PRO A 369 6.84 -19.54 32.34
N VAL A 370 7.91 -20.15 32.86
CA VAL A 370 7.88 -20.84 34.15
C VAL A 370 7.45 -19.83 35.20
N PRO A 371 6.35 -20.04 35.94
CA PRO A 371 5.95 -19.12 36.99
C PRO A 371 7.10 -19.05 38.01
N SER A 372 7.59 -17.83 38.25
CA SER A 372 8.60 -17.60 39.27
C SER A 372 8.07 -18.12 40.61
N SER A 373 8.73 -19.11 41.19
CA SER A 373 8.45 -19.55 42.56
C SER A 373 8.47 -18.33 43.48
N PRO A 374 7.46 -18.13 44.34
CA PRO A 374 7.57 -17.14 45.39
C PRO A 374 8.77 -17.55 46.25
N LEU A 375 9.75 -16.66 46.33
CA LEU A 375 10.89 -16.80 47.24
C LEU A 375 10.33 -17.02 48.65
N GLY A 376 10.64 -18.20 49.21
CA GLY A 376 10.32 -18.57 50.59
C GLY A 376 11.29 -17.98 51.60
#